data_AF-A0A7T5E751-F1
#
_entry.id   AF-A0A7T5E751-F1
#
_cell.length_a   1.000
_cell.length_b   1.000
_cell.length_c   1.000
_cell.angle_alpha   90.00
_cell.angle_beta   90.00
_cell.angle_gamma   90.00
#
_symmetry.space_group_name_H-M   'P 1'
#
loop_
_entity.id
_entity.type
_entity.pdbx_description
1 polymer ?
#
loop_
_entity_poly.entity_id
_entity_poly.type
_entity_poly.pdbx_seq_one_letter_code
_entity_poly.pdbx_strand_id
1 'polypeptide(L)'
;MADTKDQQHPQYKADRDVVNQLLAGEATDYNLVELARLMIRYEGFPGARDIQTDLKKALNRWQLTEDTLFAKTRTIHQQGDVYKGLGRGREDWS
;
A
#
# COMPACT_ATOMS: atom_id res chain seq x y z
N MET A 1 3.54 1.63 31.65
CA MET A 1 3.48 1.36 30.19
C MET A 1 2.01 1.44 29.80
N ALA A 2 1.63 2.30 28.86
CA ALA A 2 0.24 2.35 28.40
C ALA A 2 -0.06 1.08 27.60
N ASP A 3 -1.05 0.31 28.03
CA ASP A 3 -1.58 -0.85 27.31
C ASP A 3 -2.21 -0.33 26.01
N THR A 4 -1.46 -0.38 24.90
CA THR A 4 -1.96 0.05 23.59
C THR A 4 -2.95 -0.99 23.11
N LYS A 5 -4.22 -0.80 23.47
CA LYS A 5 -5.34 -1.57 22.92
C LYS A 5 -5.30 -1.49 21.40
N ASP A 6 -5.48 -2.64 20.76
CA ASP A 6 -5.61 -2.74 19.31
C ASP A 6 -6.75 -1.83 18.83
N GLN A 7 -6.46 -1.03 17.81
CA GLN A 7 -7.39 -0.13 17.15
C GLN A 7 -7.78 -0.70 15.79
N GLN A 8 -9.03 -0.45 15.41
CA GLN A 8 -9.51 -0.79 14.08
C GLN A 8 -9.29 0.39 13.14
N HIS A 9 -8.52 0.18 12.07
CA HIS A 9 -8.32 1.20 11.05
C HIS A 9 -9.63 1.39 10.24
N PRO A 10 -10.11 2.63 10.02
CA PRO A 10 -11.37 2.87 9.33
C PRO A 10 -11.36 2.39 7.87
N GLN A 11 -10.20 2.40 7.22
CA GLN A 11 -10.06 1.90 5.84
C GLN A 11 -9.70 0.42 5.77
N TYR A 12 -9.70 -0.31 6.90
CA TYR A 12 -9.25 -1.70 6.98
C TYR A 12 -9.86 -2.59 5.89
N LYS A 13 -11.18 -2.50 5.66
CA LYS A 13 -11.84 -3.38 4.69
C LYS A 13 -11.38 -3.14 3.25
N ALA A 14 -11.23 -1.88 2.84
CA ALA A 14 -10.72 -1.55 1.51
C ALA A 14 -9.23 -1.90 1.39
N ASP A 15 -8.43 -1.59 2.42
CA ASP A 15 -7.00 -1.89 2.42
C ASP A 15 -6.75 -3.40 2.38
N ARG A 16 -7.57 -4.19 3.07
CA ARG A 16 -7.48 -5.65 3.03
C ARG A 16 -7.73 -6.21 1.63
N ASP A 17 -8.64 -5.60 0.86
CA ASP A 17 -8.87 -5.98 -0.54
C ASP A 17 -7.61 -5.73 -1.38
N VAL A 18 -7.03 -4.54 -1.27
CA VAL A 18 -5.78 -4.18 -1.93
C VAL A 18 -4.66 -5.15 -1.52
N VAL A 19 -4.49 -5.44 -0.23
CA VAL A 19 -3.48 -6.41 0.27
C VAL A 19 -3.66 -7.78 -0.38
N ASN A 20 -4.90 -8.28 -0.48
CA ASN A 20 -5.16 -9.55 -1.13
C ASN A 20 -4.79 -9.52 -2.62
N GLN A 21 -5.06 -8.41 -3.32
CA GLN A 21 -4.62 -8.21 -4.70
C GLN A 21 -3.09 -8.20 -4.82
N LEU A 22 -2.39 -7.52 -3.91
CA LEU A 22 -0.91 -7.47 -3.88
C LEU A 22 -0.30 -8.87 -3.66
N LEU A 23 -0.89 -9.68 -2.77
CA LEU A 23 -0.40 -11.05 -2.51
C LEU A 23 -0.60 -11.98 -3.71
N ALA A 24 -1.67 -11.81 -4.47
CA ALA A 24 -1.97 -12.62 -5.64
C ALA A 24 -1.28 -12.12 -6.92
N GLY A 25 -0.97 -10.83 -6.98
CA GLY A 25 -0.49 -10.14 -8.17
C GLY A 25 1.03 -10.11 -8.35
N GLU A 26 1.42 -9.42 -9.41
CA GLU A 26 2.82 -9.15 -9.77
C GLU A 26 3.26 -7.75 -9.34
N ALA A 27 4.57 -7.51 -9.34
CA ALA A 27 5.19 -6.24 -8.97
C ALA A 27 5.08 -5.18 -10.09
N THR A 28 3.85 -4.86 -10.51
CA THR A 28 3.57 -3.78 -11.46
C THR A 28 3.75 -2.42 -10.80
N ASP A 29 3.95 -1.35 -11.59
CA ASP A 29 4.13 0.01 -11.05
C ASP A 29 2.96 0.44 -10.14
N TYR A 30 1.72 0.10 -10.52
CA TYR A 30 0.53 0.33 -9.70
C TYR A 30 0.61 -0.41 -8.36
N ASN A 31 0.95 -1.70 -8.40
CA ASN A 31 1.04 -2.53 -7.19
C ASN A 31 2.20 -2.11 -6.28
N LEU A 32 3.32 -1.65 -6.85
CA LEU A 32 4.44 -1.10 -6.08
C LEU A 32 4.02 0.17 -5.34
N VAL A 33 3.28 1.07 -6.01
CA VAL A 33 2.76 2.29 -5.39
C VAL A 33 1.75 1.97 -4.29
N GLU A 34 0.80 1.06 -4.52
CA GLU A 34 -0.16 0.68 -3.49
C GLU A 34 0.51 -0.04 -2.30
N LEU A 35 1.51 -0.91 -2.54
CA LEU A 35 2.29 -1.51 -1.47
C LEU A 35 2.97 -0.43 -0.63
N ALA A 36 3.67 0.53 -1.24
CA ALA A 36 4.34 1.61 -0.52
C ALA A 36 3.36 2.48 0.27
N ARG A 37 2.23 2.85 -0.34
CA ARG A 37 1.16 3.62 0.29
C ARG A 37 0.63 2.94 1.55
N LEU A 38 0.37 1.63 1.48
CA LEU A 38 -0.14 0.88 2.62
C LEU A 38 0.93 0.63 3.70
N MET A 39 2.19 0.43 3.33
CA MET A 39 3.29 0.31 4.30
C MET A 39 3.43 1.59 5.13
N ILE A 40 3.38 2.77 4.48
CA ILE A 40 3.41 4.07 5.19
C ILE A 40 2.17 4.24 6.08
N ARG A 41 0.98 3.90 5.56
CA ARG A 41 -0.29 4.05 6.31
C ARG A 41 -0.31 3.27 7.61
N TYR A 42 0.19 2.04 7.59
CA TYR A 42 0.16 1.14 8.75
C TYR A 42 1.45 1.19 9.57
N GLU A 43 2.42 2.04 9.22
CA GLU A 43 3.65 2.22 9.99
C GLU A 43 3.32 2.72 11.40
N GLY A 44 3.70 1.94 12.41
CA GLY A 44 3.46 2.27 13.82
C GLY A 44 1.98 2.26 14.23
N PHE A 45 1.05 1.84 13.35
CA PHE A 45 -0.37 1.82 13.69
C PHE A 45 -0.64 0.75 14.77
N PRO A 46 -1.31 1.10 15.88
CA PRO A 46 -1.62 0.16 16.95
C PRO A 46 -2.79 -0.75 16.53
N GLY A 47 -2.51 -1.77 15.72
CA GLY A 47 -3.46 -2.80 15.30
C GLY A 47 -3.26 -3.24 13.85
N ALA A 48 -4.24 -3.94 13.27
CA ALA A 48 -4.17 -4.45 11.88
C ALA A 48 -2.87 -5.23 11.57
N ARG A 49 -2.42 -6.04 12.54
CA ARG A 49 -1.17 -6.82 12.45
C ARG A 49 -1.14 -7.76 11.26
N ASP A 50 -2.31 -8.24 10.84
CA ASP A 50 -2.48 -9.09 9.66
C ASP A 50 -2.11 -8.32 8.37
N ILE A 51 -2.59 -7.08 8.20
CA ILE A 51 -2.22 -6.23 7.06
C ILE A 51 -0.71 -5.98 7.07
N GLN A 52 -0.14 -5.56 8.21
CA GLN A 52 1.30 -5.30 8.31
C GLN A 52 2.14 -6.53 7.93
N THR A 53 1.73 -7.71 8.39
CA THR A 53 2.41 -8.98 8.08
C THR A 53 2.30 -9.33 6.60
N ASP A 54 1.13 -9.15 6.00
CA ASP A 54 0.90 -9.50 4.61
C ASP A 54 1.55 -8.51 3.63
N LEU A 55 1.66 -7.23 3.98
CA LEU A 55 2.46 -6.26 3.22
C LEU A 55 3.94 -6.68 3.19
N LYS A 56 4.50 -7.12 4.33
CA LYS A 56 5.86 -7.66 4.38
C LYS A 56 6.02 -8.94 3.56
N LYS A 57 5.00 -9.81 3.50
CA LYS A 57 5.02 -10.99 2.62
C LYS A 57 5.05 -10.59 1.14
N ALA A 58 4.23 -9.62 0.72
CA ALA A 58 4.23 -9.11 -0.65
C ALA A 58 5.60 -8.55 -1.02
N LEU A 59 6.19 -7.71 -0.15
CA LEU A 59 7.53 -7.16 -0.33
C LEU A 59 8.59 -8.25 -0.51
N ASN A 60 8.60 -9.26 0.38
CA ASN A 60 9.56 -10.37 0.33
C ASN A 60 9.36 -11.25 -0.90
N ARG A 61 8.11 -11.52 -1.30
CA ARG A 61 7.78 -12.28 -2.53
C ARG A 61 8.37 -11.60 -3.77
N TRP A 62 8.35 -10.26 -3.80
CA TRP A 62 8.93 -9.47 -4.88
C TRP A 62 10.42 -9.18 -4.71
N GLN A 63 11.06 -9.74 -3.67
CA GLN A 63 12.50 -9.62 -3.40
C GLN A 63 12.95 -8.16 -3.25
N LEU A 64 12.13 -7.32 -2.62
CA LEU A 64 12.41 -5.91 -2.39
C LEU A 64 12.75 -5.63 -0.93
N THR A 65 13.49 -4.56 -0.71
CA THR A 65 13.57 -3.88 0.59
C THR A 65 12.63 -2.68 0.60
N GLU A 66 12.26 -2.19 1.78
CA GLU A 66 11.42 -0.98 1.91
C GLU A 66 12.10 0.24 1.24
N ASP A 67 13.41 0.40 1.42
CA ASP A 67 14.19 1.44 0.74
C ASP A 67 14.10 1.33 -0.80
N THR A 68 14.30 0.13 -1.35
CA THR A 68 14.21 -0.10 -2.80
C THR A 68 12.80 0.17 -3.31
N LEU A 69 11.76 -0.26 -2.56
CA LEU A 69 10.37 -0.01 -2.88
C LEU A 69 10.09 1.50 -2.94
N PHE A 70 10.48 2.25 -1.91
CA PHE A 70 10.26 3.70 -1.85
C PHE A 70 11.04 4.47 -2.90
N ALA A 71 12.27 4.05 -3.22
CA ALA A 71 13.04 4.64 -4.31
C ALA A 71 12.34 4.44 -5.67
N LYS A 72 11.84 3.22 -5.94
CA LYS A 72 11.10 2.91 -7.17
C LYS A 72 9.80 3.73 -7.27
N THR A 73 9.01 3.80 -6.19
CA THR A 73 7.73 4.51 -6.22
C THR A 73 7.89 6.01 -6.37
N ARG A 74 8.96 6.62 -5.84
CA ARG A 74 9.30 8.03 -6.13
C ARG A 74 9.53 8.27 -7.62
N THR A 75 10.31 7.41 -8.29
CA THR A 75 10.54 7.50 -9.75
C THR A 75 9.24 7.36 -10.53
N ILE A 76 8.40 6.40 -10.15
CA ILE A 76 7.10 6.14 -10.76
C ILE A 76 6.18 7.38 -10.63
N HIS A 77 6.12 8.01 -9.45
CA HIS A 77 5.34 9.23 -9.25
C HIS A 77 5.88 10.44 -10.03
N GLN A 78 7.20 10.56 -10.20
CA GLN A 78 7.81 11.62 -11.01
C GLN A 78 7.42 11.53 -12.49
N GLN A 79 7.20 10.31 -12.99
CA GLN A 79 6.74 10.09 -14.37
C GLN A 79 5.25 10.46 -14.54
N GLY A 80 4.46 10.40 -13.46
CA GLY A 80 3.09 10.90 -13.41
C GLY A 80 2.01 9.96 -13.98
N ASP A 81 2.35 8.72 -14.34
CA ASP A 81 1.46 7.84 -15.12
C ASP A 81 0.68 6.78 -14.32
N VAL A 82 0.93 6.65 -13.03
CA VAL A 82 0.40 5.56 -12.17
C VAL A 82 -1.11 5.38 -12.24
N TYR A 83 -1.86 6.49 -12.20
CA TYR A 83 -3.31 6.47 -12.09
C TYR A 83 -4.02 6.94 -13.39
N LYS A 84 -3.26 7.27 -14.44
CA LYS A 84 -3.85 7.83 -15.68
C LYS A 84 -4.69 6.80 -16.45
N GLY A 85 -4.38 5.51 -16.32
CA GLY A 85 -5.11 4.41 -16.98
C GLY A 85 -6.34 3.88 -16.23
N LEU A 86 -6.59 4.32 -15.00
CA LEU A 86 -7.66 3.79 -14.12
C LEU A 86 -9.02 4.50 -14.27
N GLY A 87 -9.16 5.35 -15.29
CA GLY A 87 -10.40 6.09 -15.56
C GLY A 87 -10.58 7.26 -14.59
N ARG A 88 -9.87 8.37 -14.86
CA ARG A 88 -10.29 9.69 -14.35
C ARG A 88 -11.54 10.15 -15.12
N GLY A 89 -12.66 9.51 -14.82
CA GLY A 89 -13.97 10.10 -15.05
C GLY A 89 -14.36 10.86 -13.79
N ARG A 90 -14.37 12.19 -13.90
CA ARG A 90 -15.06 13.14 -13.01
C ARG A 90 -14.26 13.74 -11.84
N GLU A 91 -13.54 14.81 -12.17
CA GLU A 91 -13.22 15.89 -11.23
C GLU A 91 -14.42 16.86 -11.20
N ASP A 92 -15.53 16.46 -10.55
CA ASP A 92 -16.66 17.37 -10.27
C ASP A 92 -16.36 18.15 -8.98
N TRP A 93 -15.53 19.18 -9.11
CA TRP A 93 -15.57 20.32 -8.20
C TRP A 93 -16.11 21.51 -9.01
N SER A 94 -17.43 21.57 -9.14
CA SER A 94 -18.20 22.73 -9.59
C SER A 94 -19.33 22.97 -8.59
#